data_AF-H2CLD8-F1
#
_entry.id   AF-H2CLD8-F1
#
_cell.length_a   1.000
_cell.length_b   1.000
_cell.length_c   1.000
_cell.angle_alpha   90.00
_cell.angle_beta   90.00
_cell.angle_gamma   90.00
#
_symmetry.space_group_name_H-M   'P 1'
#
loop_
_entity.id
_entity.type
_entity.pdbx_description
1 polymer ?
#
loop_
_entity_poly.entity_id
_entity_poly.type
_entity_poly.pdbx_seq_one_letter_code
_entity_poly.pdbx_strand_id
1 'polypeptide(L)'
;MLLPDPDELWHGRLAGMLAASFLYRDDDRQRFLNLKPDGAGSLIDRFSSLMGWAPPAGAAEWEELRMAASVLPVSRPWTDFTPADSGIKSCASLPSSFYETDGDASRFLDRLLQTESGVEFLCTGLYSPGAAPFDEEGCRISLLPHRNQALEVLVVNPVSTDVEERYPSLLHFFMRRWNLYEISEWFREFKGRPVDFALDPDHLEGRLKAFEYLAREELMERPWYLDPAVLRRRSYWLYGHTSLNPIPGFTRELRLAPSMMDWELELPMMSRMPVLACYWMLAHLFLGNAQAARLTAERALQMGGELVQALAAKILLILESPERAGISAAALRDIQETTMMCARPHHLEKGAQQSRELLLASLASKDSDANTALCPDFLWKI
;
A
#
# COMPACT_ATOMS: atom_id res chain seq x y z
N MET A 1 27.55 5.04 -19.78
CA MET A 1 26.09 4.85 -19.93
C MET A 1 25.45 6.23 -19.89
N LEU A 2 24.41 6.51 -20.70
CA LEU A 2 23.72 7.80 -20.60
C LEU A 2 22.92 7.81 -19.28
N LEU A 3 23.04 8.90 -18.51
CA LEU A 3 22.22 9.10 -17.32
C LEU A 3 20.75 9.12 -17.72
N PRO A 4 19.85 8.52 -16.91
CA PRO A 4 18.44 8.51 -17.25
C PRO A 4 17.90 9.94 -17.30
N ASP A 5 17.05 10.20 -18.28
CA ASP A 5 16.20 11.40 -18.20
C ASP A 5 15.24 11.26 -17.01
N PRO A 6 14.81 12.36 -16.37
CA PRO A 6 13.96 12.30 -15.18
C PRO A 6 12.71 11.42 -15.36
N ASP A 7 12.09 11.43 -16.54
CA ASP A 7 10.93 10.57 -16.84
C ASP A 7 11.26 9.07 -16.85
N GLU A 8 12.52 8.71 -17.12
CA GLU A 8 12.98 7.32 -17.09
C GLU A 8 13.19 6.79 -15.67
N LEU A 9 13.07 7.64 -14.65
CA LEU A 9 13.13 7.23 -13.25
C LEU A 9 11.81 6.64 -12.74
N TRP A 10 10.70 6.74 -13.49
CA TRP A 10 9.42 6.16 -13.08
C TRP A 10 9.43 4.62 -13.08
N HIS A 11 9.83 4.00 -14.19
CA HIS A 11 10.00 2.55 -14.36
C HIS A 11 10.75 2.26 -15.69
N GLY A 12 10.98 0.99 -16.01
CA GLY A 12 11.53 0.51 -17.30
C GLY A 12 13.05 0.37 -17.31
N ARG A 13 13.71 0.85 -16.25
CA ARG A 13 15.17 0.97 -16.16
C ARG A 13 15.76 0.31 -14.93
N LEU A 14 14.95 -0.33 -14.08
CA LEU A 14 15.39 -0.80 -12.77
C LEU A 14 16.63 -1.71 -12.88
N ALA A 15 16.54 -2.81 -13.63
CA ALA A 15 17.67 -3.73 -13.80
C ALA A 15 18.90 -3.04 -14.41
N GLY A 16 18.73 -2.26 -15.49
CA GLY A 16 19.82 -1.53 -16.15
C GLY A 16 20.56 -0.60 -15.21
N MET A 17 19.81 0.18 -14.42
CA MET A 17 20.36 1.16 -13.49
C MET A 17 21.01 0.49 -12.29
N LEU A 18 20.39 -0.53 -11.70
CA LEU A 18 21.03 -1.26 -10.60
C LEU A 18 22.30 -1.96 -11.05
N ALA A 19 22.34 -2.51 -12.27
CA ALA A 19 23.55 -3.08 -12.84
C ALA A 19 24.63 -2.03 -13.09
N ALA A 20 24.25 -0.83 -13.56
CA ALA A 20 25.17 0.28 -13.77
C ALA A 20 25.78 0.81 -12.47
N SER A 21 24.94 0.91 -11.43
CA SER A 21 25.27 1.47 -10.12
C SER A 21 25.97 0.48 -9.19
N PHE A 22 25.63 -0.81 -9.22
CA PHE A 22 26.03 -1.76 -8.18
C PHE A 22 26.87 -2.95 -8.67
N LEU A 23 26.93 -3.19 -9.98
CA LEU A 23 27.79 -4.25 -10.55
C LEU A 23 29.03 -3.63 -11.20
N TYR A 24 30.15 -3.63 -10.48
CA TYR A 24 31.40 -3.01 -10.97
C TYR A 24 32.20 -3.88 -11.95
N ARG A 25 31.94 -5.20 -12.02
CA ARG A 25 32.56 -6.10 -13.01
C ARG A 25 31.67 -6.21 -14.23
N ASP A 26 32.21 -5.92 -15.40
CA ASP A 26 31.44 -6.00 -16.64
C ASP A 26 30.91 -7.40 -16.94
N ASP A 27 31.66 -8.46 -16.61
CA ASP A 27 31.17 -9.83 -16.74
C ASP A 27 29.92 -10.10 -15.88
N ASP A 28 29.89 -9.59 -14.65
CA ASP A 28 28.76 -9.76 -13.74
C ASP A 28 27.58 -8.90 -14.20
N ARG A 29 27.85 -7.68 -14.68
CA ARG A 29 26.85 -6.78 -15.28
C ARG A 29 26.19 -7.42 -16.50
N GLN A 30 26.99 -7.96 -17.42
CA GLN A 30 26.48 -8.63 -18.62
C GLN A 30 25.74 -9.92 -18.27
N ARG A 31 26.22 -10.72 -17.31
CA ARG A 31 25.49 -11.90 -16.83
C ARG A 31 24.12 -11.53 -16.27
N PHE A 32 24.08 -10.51 -15.42
CA PHE A 32 22.84 -10.03 -14.81
C PHE A 32 21.85 -9.49 -15.85
N LEU A 33 22.31 -8.65 -16.79
CA LEU A 33 21.44 -8.08 -17.83
C LEU A 33 20.94 -9.11 -18.86
N ASN A 34 21.65 -10.23 -19.01
CA ASN A 34 21.24 -11.33 -19.89
C ASN A 34 20.33 -12.35 -19.20
N LEU A 35 20.04 -12.21 -17.91
CA LEU A 35 19.04 -13.03 -17.26
C LEU A 35 17.66 -12.67 -17.81
N LYS A 36 16.97 -13.69 -18.29
CA LYS A 36 15.57 -13.63 -18.68
C LYS A 36 14.79 -14.46 -17.67
N PRO A 37 14.48 -13.90 -16.49
CA PRO A 37 13.65 -14.57 -15.52
C PRO A 37 12.25 -14.75 -16.11
N ASP A 38 11.84 -16.00 -16.33
CA ASP A 38 10.49 -16.34 -16.76
C ASP A 38 9.58 -16.45 -15.53
N GLY A 39 8.36 -15.90 -15.63
CA GLY A 39 7.31 -16.10 -14.62
C GLY A 39 6.64 -14.82 -14.12
N ALA A 40 7.28 -13.66 -14.23
CA ALA A 40 6.71 -12.39 -13.74
C ALA A 40 5.32 -12.10 -14.32
N GLY A 41 5.11 -12.30 -15.62
CA GLY A 41 3.78 -12.11 -16.25
C GLY A 41 2.66 -12.91 -15.59
N SER A 42 2.90 -14.20 -15.29
CA SER A 42 1.92 -15.04 -14.60
C SER A 42 1.63 -14.58 -13.16
N LEU A 43 2.63 -13.98 -12.49
CA LEU A 43 2.45 -13.38 -11.16
C LEU A 43 1.56 -12.14 -11.22
N ILE A 44 1.80 -11.27 -12.20
CA ILE A 44 1.00 -10.06 -12.42
C ILE A 44 -0.45 -10.41 -12.75
N ASP A 45 -0.68 -11.41 -13.60
CA ASP A 45 -2.03 -11.88 -13.94
C ASP A 45 -2.75 -12.45 -12.70
N ARG A 46 -2.06 -13.27 -11.89
CA ARG A 46 -2.63 -13.82 -10.66
C ARG A 46 -2.94 -12.74 -9.65
N PHE A 47 -2.05 -11.77 -9.44
CA PHE A 47 -2.32 -10.62 -8.59
C PHE A 47 -3.56 -9.87 -9.06
N SER A 48 -3.67 -9.62 -10.37
CA SER A 48 -4.80 -8.90 -10.95
C SER A 48 -6.13 -9.62 -10.73
N SER A 49 -6.15 -10.95 -10.88
CA SER A 49 -7.32 -11.78 -10.58
C SER A 49 -7.71 -11.74 -9.10
N LEU A 50 -6.71 -11.77 -8.21
CA LEU A 50 -6.91 -11.80 -6.76
C LEU A 50 -7.40 -10.47 -6.21
N MET A 51 -6.75 -9.37 -6.62
CA MET A 51 -7.01 -8.04 -6.07
C MET A 51 -8.13 -7.31 -6.82
N GLY A 52 -8.35 -7.63 -8.09
CA GLY A 52 -9.30 -6.92 -8.96
C GLY A 52 -8.73 -5.67 -9.62
N TRP A 53 -7.41 -5.44 -9.52
CA TRP A 53 -6.69 -4.40 -10.25
C TRP A 53 -5.28 -4.88 -10.64
N ALA A 54 -4.73 -4.31 -11.70
CA ALA A 54 -3.36 -4.59 -12.12
C ALA A 54 -2.35 -3.74 -11.31
N PRO A 55 -1.24 -4.32 -10.84
CA PRO A 55 -0.18 -3.56 -10.21
C PRO A 55 0.57 -2.73 -11.26
N PRO A 56 1.35 -1.71 -10.85
CA PRO A 56 2.17 -0.93 -11.77
C PRO A 56 3.18 -1.80 -12.54
N ALA A 57 3.55 -1.43 -13.78
CA ALA A 57 4.53 -2.18 -14.58
C ALA A 57 5.87 -2.41 -13.86
N GLY A 58 6.28 -1.49 -12.99
CA GLY A 58 7.47 -1.66 -12.13
C GLY A 58 7.41 -2.91 -11.22
N ALA A 59 6.22 -3.46 -10.95
CA ALA A 59 6.04 -4.73 -10.23
C ALA A 59 6.64 -5.92 -10.97
N ALA A 60 6.45 -5.99 -12.28
CA ALA A 60 7.06 -7.02 -13.10
C ALA A 60 8.58 -6.88 -13.08
N GLU A 61 9.08 -5.66 -13.27
CA GLU A 61 10.53 -5.38 -13.23
C GLU A 61 11.16 -5.76 -11.90
N TRP A 62 10.48 -5.47 -10.78
CA TRP A 62 10.94 -5.84 -9.45
C TRP A 62 10.97 -7.37 -9.26
N GLU A 63 9.94 -8.09 -9.69
CA GLU A 63 9.92 -9.54 -9.57
C GLU A 63 10.96 -10.21 -10.46
N GLU A 64 11.10 -9.75 -11.70
CA GLU A 64 12.16 -10.21 -12.61
C GLU A 64 13.54 -9.98 -11.98
N LEU A 65 13.78 -8.78 -11.45
CA LEU A 65 15.01 -8.45 -10.75
C LEU A 65 15.29 -9.39 -9.58
N ARG A 66 14.29 -9.62 -8.72
CA ARG A 66 14.40 -10.50 -7.54
C ARG A 66 14.69 -11.94 -7.94
N MET A 67 14.00 -12.46 -8.96
CA MET A 67 14.22 -13.78 -9.53
C MET A 67 15.62 -13.90 -10.12
N ALA A 68 16.04 -12.93 -10.95
CA ALA A 68 17.38 -12.88 -11.53
C ALA A 68 18.47 -12.86 -10.45
N ALA A 69 18.28 -12.04 -9.41
CA ALA A 69 19.19 -11.97 -8.28
C ALA A 69 19.34 -13.33 -7.59
N SER A 70 18.27 -14.12 -7.45
CA SER A 70 18.28 -15.44 -6.80
C SER A 70 19.21 -16.46 -7.48
N VAL A 71 19.31 -16.42 -8.81
CA VAL A 71 20.06 -17.38 -9.63
C VAL A 71 21.54 -17.00 -9.79
N LEU A 72 21.88 -15.72 -9.62
CA LEU A 72 23.28 -15.32 -9.71
C LEU A 72 24.08 -15.84 -8.51
N PRO A 73 25.23 -16.50 -8.75
CA PRO A 73 26.26 -16.65 -7.73
C PRO A 73 26.85 -15.26 -7.55
N VAL A 74 26.21 -14.44 -6.72
CA VAL A 74 26.52 -13.02 -6.65
C VAL A 74 27.97 -12.89 -6.22
N SER A 75 28.79 -12.28 -7.08
CA SER A 75 30.05 -11.73 -6.63
C SER A 75 29.70 -10.71 -5.53
N ARG A 76 30.54 -10.69 -4.51
CA ARG A 76 30.30 -10.06 -3.20
C ARG A 76 29.70 -8.63 -3.11
N PRO A 77 29.72 -7.70 -4.10
CA PRO A 77 29.10 -6.37 -3.96
C PRO A 77 27.58 -6.27 -3.71
N TRP A 78 26.74 -7.28 -3.93
CA TRP A 78 25.31 -7.15 -3.53
C TRP A 78 25.03 -7.67 -2.13
N THR A 79 25.96 -8.44 -1.56
CA THR A 79 25.88 -9.04 -0.22
C THR A 79 26.74 -8.30 0.81
N ASP A 80 27.83 -7.64 0.37
CA ASP A 80 28.78 -6.94 1.26
C ASP A 80 28.25 -5.60 1.80
N PHE A 81 27.11 -5.10 1.31
CA PHE A 81 26.50 -3.82 1.71
C PHE A 81 25.31 -3.97 2.67
N THR A 82 24.97 -5.21 3.02
CA THR A 82 24.02 -5.51 4.10
C THR A 82 24.78 -6.31 5.16
N PRO A 83 24.75 -5.95 6.45
CA PRO A 83 25.47 -6.67 7.51
C PRO A 83 25.05 -8.15 7.68
N ALA A 84 24.03 -8.61 6.96
CA ALA A 84 23.55 -9.97 6.91
C ALA A 84 23.58 -10.49 5.47
N ASP A 85 23.76 -11.80 5.30
CA ASP A 85 23.71 -12.58 4.05
C ASP A 85 22.35 -12.51 3.29
N SER A 86 21.61 -11.41 3.46
CA SER A 86 20.21 -11.18 3.11
C SER A 86 20.07 -10.04 2.10
N GLY A 87 20.70 -10.15 0.93
CA GLY A 87 20.50 -9.18 -0.17
C GLY A 87 19.09 -9.26 -0.79
N ILE A 88 18.88 -8.68 -1.98
CA ILE A 88 17.58 -8.73 -2.72
C ILE A 88 16.96 -10.15 -2.80
N LYS A 89 17.77 -11.21 -2.67
CA LYS A 89 17.34 -12.61 -2.57
C LYS A 89 16.40 -12.92 -1.39
N SER A 90 16.57 -12.23 -0.26
CA SER A 90 15.75 -12.43 0.94
C SER A 90 14.53 -11.53 1.01
N CYS A 91 14.41 -10.55 0.10
CA CYS A 91 13.15 -9.83 -0.06
C CYS A 91 12.05 -10.84 -0.30
N ALA A 92 10.99 -10.76 0.51
CA ALA A 92 9.79 -11.51 0.20
C ALA A 92 9.35 -11.10 -1.22
N SER A 93 8.95 -12.10 -2.03
CA SER A 93 8.32 -11.77 -3.30
C SER A 93 7.07 -10.95 -3.02
N LEU A 94 6.58 -10.19 -4.01
CA LEU A 94 5.15 -9.85 -4.07
C LEU A 94 4.40 -11.09 -3.56
N PRO A 95 3.55 -10.96 -2.53
CA PRO A 95 3.45 -11.93 -1.44
C PRO A 95 3.62 -13.37 -1.92
N SER A 96 4.70 -14.06 -1.56
CA SER A 96 4.97 -15.46 -1.97
C SER A 96 3.80 -16.39 -1.65
N SER A 97 3.05 -16.02 -0.61
CA SER A 97 1.80 -16.61 -0.18
C SER A 97 0.61 -16.42 -1.13
N PHE A 98 0.69 -15.59 -2.18
CA PHE A 98 -0.25 -15.56 -3.30
C PHE A 98 -0.13 -16.80 -4.19
N TYR A 99 1.06 -17.41 -4.22
CA TYR A 99 1.47 -18.40 -5.22
C TYR A 99 1.67 -19.80 -4.60
N GLU A 100 1.96 -19.88 -3.30
CA GLU A 100 2.10 -21.15 -2.55
C GLU A 100 0.75 -21.76 -2.15
N THR A 101 -0.35 -21.02 -2.26
CA THR A 101 -1.69 -21.58 -2.06
C THR A 101 -2.25 -22.08 -3.38
N ASP A 102 -2.75 -23.32 -3.40
CA ASP A 102 -3.47 -24.00 -4.50
C ASP A 102 -4.76 -23.25 -4.96
N GLY A 103 -4.67 -21.97 -5.29
CA GLY A 103 -5.78 -21.16 -5.78
C GLY A 103 -6.80 -20.67 -4.74
N ASP A 104 -6.67 -21.02 -3.46
CA ASP A 104 -7.69 -20.71 -2.44
C ASP A 104 -7.53 -19.28 -1.85
N ALA A 105 -8.25 -18.32 -2.43
CA ALA A 105 -8.31 -16.94 -1.95
C ALA A 105 -8.80 -16.82 -0.50
N SER A 106 -9.66 -17.74 -0.02
CA SER A 106 -10.16 -17.72 1.36
C SER A 106 -9.05 -17.99 2.37
N ARG A 107 -8.21 -19.01 2.11
CA ARG A 107 -7.07 -19.32 2.98
C ARG A 107 -6.05 -18.19 2.99
N PHE A 108 -5.84 -17.55 1.85
CA PHE A 108 -4.92 -16.42 1.80
C PHE A 108 -5.48 -15.21 2.55
N LEU A 109 -6.77 -14.91 2.39
CA LEU A 109 -7.46 -13.89 3.17
C LEU A 109 -7.32 -14.14 4.67
N ASP A 110 -7.50 -15.38 5.13
CA ASP A 110 -7.36 -15.72 6.55
C ASP A 110 -5.97 -15.38 7.10
N ARG A 111 -4.91 -15.60 6.33
CA ARG A 111 -3.55 -15.20 6.71
C ARG A 111 -3.40 -13.68 6.78
N LEU A 112 -3.96 -12.95 5.81
CA LEU A 112 -3.90 -11.48 5.80
C LEU A 112 -4.63 -10.87 7.01
N LEU A 113 -5.79 -11.43 7.38
CA LEU A 113 -6.57 -10.94 8.51
C LEU A 113 -5.91 -11.23 9.87
N GLN A 114 -4.90 -12.11 9.94
CA GLN A 114 -4.18 -12.43 11.18
C GLN A 114 -3.09 -11.41 11.52
N THR A 115 -2.66 -10.57 10.58
CA THR A 115 -1.56 -9.62 10.78
C THR A 115 -1.98 -8.18 10.47
N GLU A 116 -1.39 -7.22 11.19
CA GLU A 116 -1.61 -5.79 10.92
C GLU A 116 -1.18 -5.42 9.49
N SER A 117 -0.05 -5.94 9.02
CA SER A 117 0.47 -5.73 7.67
C SER A 117 -0.45 -6.31 6.58
N GLY A 118 -1.17 -7.40 6.87
CA GLY A 118 -2.11 -7.99 5.93
C GLY A 118 -3.39 -7.15 5.82
N VAL A 119 -3.89 -6.63 6.94
CA VAL A 119 -5.01 -5.66 6.94
C VAL A 119 -4.62 -4.35 6.26
N GLU A 120 -3.42 -3.85 6.53
CA GLU A 120 -2.84 -2.68 5.84
C GLU A 120 -2.82 -2.92 4.33
N PHE A 121 -2.30 -4.06 3.88
CA PHE A 121 -2.27 -4.42 2.46
C PHE A 121 -3.68 -4.45 1.83
N LEU A 122 -4.65 -5.08 2.49
CA LEU A 122 -6.03 -5.15 1.99
C LEU A 122 -6.68 -3.77 1.84
N CYS A 123 -6.38 -2.82 2.74
CA CYS A 123 -7.01 -1.49 2.75
C CYS A 123 -6.25 -0.46 1.92
N THR A 124 -4.98 -0.69 1.60
CA THR A 124 -4.09 0.35 1.04
C THR A 124 -3.26 -0.10 -0.16
N GLY A 125 -3.18 -1.40 -0.44
CA GLY A 125 -2.24 -1.95 -1.43
C GLY A 125 -0.77 -1.83 -1.04
N LEU A 126 -0.46 -1.40 0.20
CA LEU A 126 0.90 -1.32 0.72
C LEU A 126 1.40 -2.70 1.14
N TYR A 127 2.46 -3.15 0.48
CA TYR A 127 3.11 -4.42 0.72
C TYR A 127 4.39 -4.23 1.54
N SER A 128 4.62 -5.10 2.53
CA SER A 128 5.86 -5.12 3.33
C SER A 128 6.82 -6.19 2.79
N PRO A 129 7.97 -5.81 2.18
CA PRO A 129 8.92 -6.75 1.59
C PRO A 129 9.82 -7.50 2.60
N GLY A 130 9.84 -7.08 3.87
CA GLY A 130 10.34 -7.87 5.01
C GLY A 130 11.84 -8.20 5.06
N ALA A 131 12.69 -7.58 4.22
CA ALA A 131 14.14 -7.80 4.24
C ALA A 131 14.90 -6.68 3.52
N ALA A 132 16.21 -6.62 3.74
CA ALA A 132 17.10 -5.70 3.04
C ALA A 132 16.90 -5.84 1.52
N PRO A 133 16.85 -4.73 0.78
CA PRO A 133 17.24 -3.38 1.21
C PRO A 133 16.17 -2.55 1.90
N PHE A 134 15.04 -3.17 2.20
CA PHE A 134 13.92 -2.58 2.92
C PHE A 134 13.98 -2.97 4.41
N ASP A 135 15.20 -3.08 4.96
CA ASP A 135 15.47 -3.53 6.33
C ASP A 135 15.06 -2.52 7.40
N GLU A 136 14.73 -1.29 7.01
CA GLU A 136 14.04 -0.35 7.89
C GLU A 136 12.65 -0.86 8.25
N GLU A 137 12.41 -1.02 9.55
CA GLU A 137 11.08 -1.19 10.11
C GLU A 137 10.17 -0.07 9.59
N GLY A 138 9.27 -0.38 8.66
CA GLY A 138 8.36 0.61 8.08
C GLY A 138 8.43 0.77 6.58
N CYS A 139 9.37 0.16 5.87
CA CYS A 139 9.35 0.19 4.40
C CYS A 139 8.09 -0.50 3.85
N ARG A 140 7.40 0.16 2.92
CA ARG A 140 6.23 -0.33 2.20
C ARG A 140 6.33 -0.03 0.71
N ILE A 141 5.99 -0.99 -0.13
CA ILE A 141 5.89 -0.80 -1.58
C ILE A 141 4.40 -0.70 -1.94
N SER A 142 4.02 0.35 -2.66
CA SER A 142 2.65 0.49 -3.16
C SER A 142 2.42 -0.37 -4.41
N LEU A 143 1.40 -1.22 -4.35
CA LEU A 143 0.91 -2.00 -5.49
C LEU A 143 -0.42 -1.45 -6.04
N LEU A 144 -0.79 -0.23 -5.65
CA LEU A 144 -1.94 0.46 -6.23
C LEU A 144 -1.64 0.88 -7.68
N PRO A 145 -2.67 1.02 -8.54
CA PRO A 145 -2.48 1.57 -9.87
C PRO A 145 -1.80 2.95 -9.83
N HIS A 146 -0.78 3.14 -10.67
CA HIS A 146 0.01 4.36 -10.73
C HIS A 146 0.01 4.91 -12.16
N ARG A 147 -0.22 6.22 -12.34
CA ARG A 147 -0.30 6.87 -13.67
C ARG A 147 0.95 6.60 -14.51
N ASN A 148 2.11 6.78 -13.89
CA ASN A 148 3.42 6.53 -14.50
C ASN A 148 3.91 5.08 -14.32
N GLN A 149 3.04 4.13 -13.95
CA GLN A 149 3.39 2.70 -13.81
C GLN A 149 4.56 2.40 -12.85
N ALA A 150 4.84 3.33 -11.92
CA ALA A 150 5.91 3.23 -10.96
C ALA A 150 5.49 2.47 -9.71
N LEU A 151 6.43 1.72 -9.13
CA LEU A 151 6.30 1.21 -7.77
C LEU A 151 6.78 2.27 -6.79
N GLU A 152 5.85 2.87 -6.06
CA GLU A 152 6.18 3.85 -5.03
C GLU A 152 6.67 3.16 -3.75
N VAL A 153 7.65 3.75 -3.05
CA VAL A 153 8.15 3.25 -1.76
C VAL A 153 7.89 4.28 -0.68
N LEU A 154 7.29 3.84 0.43
CA LEU A 154 7.01 4.66 1.61
C LEU A 154 7.78 4.09 2.78
N VAL A 155 8.42 4.97 3.55
CA VAL A 155 8.94 4.64 4.89
C VAL A 155 7.92 5.17 5.88
N VAL A 156 7.20 4.26 6.54
CA VAL A 156 6.11 4.60 7.46
C VAL A 156 6.54 4.39 8.91
N ASN A 157 6.09 5.26 9.78
CA ASN A 157 6.27 5.05 11.21
C ASN A 157 5.44 3.83 11.66
N PRO A 158 6.03 2.85 12.38
CA PRO A 158 5.31 1.64 12.77
C PRO A 158 4.25 1.89 13.84
N VAL A 159 4.31 3.02 14.55
CA VAL A 159 3.40 3.34 15.67
C VAL A 159 2.50 4.56 15.41
N SER A 160 2.59 5.19 14.24
CA SER A 160 1.73 6.30 13.85
C SER A 160 1.20 6.20 12.41
N THR A 161 0.38 7.17 12.01
CA THR A 161 -0.10 7.33 10.63
C THR A 161 0.95 7.94 9.70
N ASP A 162 2.08 8.38 10.23
CA ASP A 162 3.00 9.25 9.51
C ASP A 162 3.83 8.48 8.49
N VAL A 163 4.00 9.11 7.34
CA VAL A 163 4.95 8.71 6.31
C VAL A 163 6.18 9.58 6.54
N GLU A 164 7.26 8.97 6.98
CA GLU A 164 8.53 9.63 7.27
C GLU A 164 9.24 10.01 5.98
N GLU A 165 9.26 9.09 5.02
CA GLU A 165 9.84 9.30 3.69
C GLU A 165 8.97 8.70 2.59
N ARG A 166 9.04 9.31 1.41
CA ARG A 166 8.27 8.90 0.24
C ARG A 166 9.15 9.01 -1.01
N TYR A 167 9.30 7.89 -1.69
CA TYR A 167 10.10 7.75 -2.90
C TYR A 167 9.15 7.47 -4.07
N PRO A 168 9.02 8.38 -5.06
CA PRO A 168 8.04 8.28 -6.12
C PRO A 168 8.19 7.04 -7.02
N SER A 169 9.36 6.40 -7.00
CA SER A 169 9.59 5.12 -7.66
C SER A 169 10.61 4.28 -6.90
N LEU A 170 10.58 2.98 -7.17
CA LEU A 170 11.52 2.03 -6.61
C LEU A 170 12.94 2.34 -7.05
N LEU A 171 13.13 2.74 -8.31
CA LEU A 171 14.43 3.16 -8.80
C LEU A 171 14.94 4.41 -8.07
N HIS A 172 14.08 5.40 -7.83
CA HIS A 172 14.44 6.57 -7.03
C HIS A 172 14.81 6.21 -5.60
N PHE A 173 14.07 5.28 -4.97
CA PHE A 173 14.43 4.70 -3.68
C PHE A 173 15.86 4.13 -3.71
N PHE A 174 16.17 3.25 -4.66
CA PHE A 174 17.52 2.66 -4.78
C PHE A 174 18.60 3.73 -4.98
N MET A 175 18.37 4.72 -5.85
CA MET A 175 19.39 5.73 -6.17
C MET A 175 19.61 6.73 -5.03
N ARG A 176 18.57 7.05 -4.25
CA ARG A 176 18.68 7.93 -3.07
C ARG A 176 19.26 7.21 -1.87
N ARG A 177 18.78 6.00 -1.61
CA ARG A 177 19.14 5.23 -0.42
C ARG A 177 20.57 4.70 -0.48
N TRP A 178 21.05 4.38 -1.68
CA TRP A 178 22.43 4.01 -1.89
C TRP A 178 23.18 5.12 -2.58
N ASN A 179 23.62 6.06 -1.75
CA ASN A 179 24.49 7.14 -2.17
C ASN A 179 25.80 6.58 -2.74
N LEU A 180 26.02 6.78 -4.04
CA LEU A 180 27.22 6.30 -4.74
C LEU A 180 28.52 6.91 -4.16
N TYR A 181 28.46 8.10 -3.55
CA TYR A 181 29.61 8.68 -2.85
C TYR A 181 30.02 7.85 -1.65
N GLU A 182 29.08 7.52 -0.76
CA GLU A 182 29.32 6.71 0.43
C GLU A 182 29.87 5.34 0.05
N ILE A 183 29.33 4.74 -1.01
CA ILE A 183 29.83 3.47 -1.55
C ILE A 183 31.26 3.62 -2.08
N SER A 184 31.56 4.66 -2.86
CA SER A 184 32.93 4.90 -3.35
C SER A 184 33.92 5.09 -2.20
N GLU A 185 33.53 5.80 -1.14
CA GLU A 185 34.38 6.06 0.03
C GLU A 185 34.63 4.79 0.82
N TRP A 186 33.58 4.00 1.09
CA TRP A 186 33.70 2.69 1.74
C TRP A 186 34.64 1.77 0.96
N PHE A 187 34.52 1.69 -0.37
CA PHE A 187 35.42 0.87 -1.18
C PHE A 187 36.88 1.37 -1.13
N ARG A 188 37.08 2.69 -1.13
CA ARG A 188 38.42 3.27 -0.99
C ARG A 188 39.03 2.87 0.36
N GLU A 189 38.26 2.94 1.44
CA GLU A 189 38.68 2.59 2.80
C GLU A 189 38.98 1.10 2.96
N PHE A 190 38.07 0.22 2.53
CA PHE A 190 38.15 -1.22 2.83
C PHE A 190 38.83 -2.06 1.73
N LYS A 191 38.87 -1.58 0.49
CA LYS A 191 39.48 -2.30 -0.65
C LYS A 191 40.68 -1.57 -1.25
N GLY A 192 41.05 -0.39 -0.73
CA GLY A 192 42.23 0.37 -1.15
C GLY A 192 42.19 0.89 -2.59
N ARG A 193 41.00 0.90 -3.22
CA ARG A 193 40.79 1.42 -4.57
C ARG A 193 39.41 2.05 -4.71
N PRO A 194 39.26 3.18 -5.43
CA PRO A 194 37.95 3.71 -5.76
C PRO A 194 37.20 2.75 -6.69
N VAL A 195 35.88 2.78 -6.62
CA VAL A 195 35.02 2.13 -7.62
C VAL A 195 34.75 3.14 -8.73
N ASP A 196 35.04 2.74 -9.96
CA ASP A 196 34.66 3.50 -11.15
C ASP A 196 33.22 3.12 -11.50
N PHE A 197 32.26 3.94 -11.06
CA PHE A 197 30.85 3.73 -11.40
C PHE A 197 30.61 4.13 -12.85
N ALA A 198 29.68 3.42 -13.51
CA ALA A 198 29.28 3.80 -14.87
C ALA A 198 28.47 5.10 -14.93
N LEU A 199 28.06 5.63 -13.78
CA LEU A 199 27.26 6.84 -13.60
C LEU A 199 28.07 7.88 -12.82
N ASP A 200 28.03 9.13 -13.29
CA ASP A 200 28.59 10.28 -12.57
C ASP A 200 27.64 10.69 -11.43
N PRO A 201 28.08 10.62 -10.16
CA PRO A 201 27.22 10.94 -9.01
C PRO A 201 26.69 12.39 -8.97
N ASP A 202 27.47 13.38 -9.41
CA ASP A 202 27.05 14.80 -9.37
C ASP A 202 25.90 15.06 -10.35
N HIS A 203 26.02 14.49 -11.55
CA HIS A 203 24.97 14.60 -12.56
C HIS A 203 23.73 13.77 -12.20
N LEU A 204 23.89 12.65 -11.48
CA LEU A 204 22.78 11.85 -10.98
C LEU A 204 21.94 12.64 -9.96
N GLU A 205 22.57 13.34 -9.02
CA GLU A 205 21.88 14.15 -8.01
C GLU A 205 20.99 15.24 -8.64
N GLY A 206 21.50 15.92 -9.68
CA GLY A 206 20.71 16.90 -10.43
C GLY A 206 19.47 16.29 -11.10
N ARG A 207 19.59 15.07 -11.64
CA ARG A 207 18.47 14.35 -12.27
C ARG A 207 17.45 13.86 -11.24
N LEU A 208 17.89 13.39 -10.06
CA LEU A 208 17.00 12.98 -8.97
C LEU A 208 16.16 14.16 -8.46
N LYS A 209 16.77 15.35 -8.28
CA LYS A 209 16.03 16.56 -7.90
C LYS A 209 15.01 17.00 -8.95
N ALA A 210 15.36 16.93 -10.23
CA ALA A 210 14.43 17.24 -11.32
C ALA A 210 13.24 16.27 -11.33
N PHE A 211 13.49 14.98 -11.10
CA PHE A 211 12.45 13.96 -10.98
C PHE A 211 11.53 14.19 -9.77
N GLU A 212 12.09 14.55 -8.61
CA GLU A 212 11.29 14.88 -7.42
C GLU A 212 10.32 16.04 -7.65
N TYR A 213 10.71 17.03 -8.46
CA TYR A 213 9.82 18.10 -8.87
C TYR A 213 8.64 17.59 -9.70
N LEU A 214 8.90 16.78 -10.73
CA LEU A 214 7.84 16.16 -11.57
C LEU A 214 6.92 15.26 -10.75
N ALA A 215 7.49 14.48 -9.83
CA ALA A 215 6.72 13.59 -8.97
C ALA A 215 5.82 14.33 -7.99
N ARG A 216 6.26 15.49 -7.51
CA ARG A 216 5.45 16.35 -6.64
C ARG A 216 4.21 16.89 -7.37
N GLU A 217 4.36 17.26 -8.64
CA GLU A 217 3.22 17.71 -9.45
C GLU A 217 2.22 16.57 -9.67
N GLU A 218 2.70 15.36 -10.01
CA GLU A 218 1.83 14.18 -10.16
C GLU A 218 1.09 13.85 -8.86
N LEU A 219 1.77 13.92 -7.70
CA LEU A 219 1.16 13.67 -6.41
C LEU A 219 0.03 14.67 -6.08
N MET A 220 0.17 15.94 -6.46
CA MET A 220 -0.86 16.96 -6.25
C MET A 220 -2.12 16.73 -7.07
N GLU A 221 -1.99 16.10 -8.26
CA GLU A 221 -3.11 15.76 -9.13
C GLU A 221 -3.74 14.39 -8.79
N ARG A 222 -3.06 13.58 -7.97
CA ARG A 222 -3.45 12.20 -7.71
C ARG A 222 -4.77 12.13 -6.94
N PRO A 223 -5.76 11.35 -7.41
CA PRO A 223 -6.95 11.07 -6.60
C PRO A 223 -6.57 10.40 -5.28
N TRP A 224 -7.16 10.85 -4.18
CA TRP A 224 -6.81 10.39 -2.84
C TRP A 224 -6.95 8.87 -2.65
N TYR A 225 -7.85 8.22 -3.41
CA TYR A 225 -8.08 6.77 -3.35
C TYR A 225 -7.04 5.96 -4.13
N LEU A 226 -6.09 6.62 -4.81
CA LEU A 226 -4.88 6.06 -5.39
C LEU A 226 -3.63 6.48 -4.61
N ASP A 227 -3.76 7.30 -3.56
CA ASP A 227 -2.65 7.68 -2.71
C ASP A 227 -2.54 6.72 -1.50
N PRO A 228 -1.54 5.83 -1.48
CA PRO A 228 -1.38 4.87 -0.39
C PRO A 228 -1.17 5.55 0.98
N ALA A 229 -0.56 6.75 1.02
CA ALA A 229 -0.36 7.48 2.27
C ALA A 229 -1.70 7.96 2.87
N VAL A 230 -2.60 8.44 2.01
CA VAL A 230 -3.93 8.88 2.41
C VAL A 230 -4.79 7.69 2.84
N LEU A 231 -4.79 6.60 2.06
CA LEU A 231 -5.50 5.38 2.42
C LEU A 231 -5.01 4.85 3.78
N ARG A 232 -3.69 4.80 3.99
CA ARG A 232 -3.10 4.35 5.25
C ARG A 232 -3.59 5.18 6.43
N ARG A 233 -3.58 6.51 6.33
CA ARG A 233 -4.08 7.39 7.41
C ARG A 233 -5.56 7.11 7.73
N ARG A 234 -6.37 6.87 6.71
CA ARG A 234 -7.82 6.59 6.85
C ARG A 234 -8.11 5.21 7.43
N SER A 235 -7.26 4.22 7.17
CA SER A 235 -7.45 2.84 7.61
C SER A 235 -6.65 2.43 8.85
N TYR A 236 -5.67 3.23 9.29
CA TYR A 236 -4.75 2.86 10.37
C TYR A 236 -5.47 2.42 11.65
N TRP A 237 -6.60 3.07 11.99
CA TRP A 237 -7.40 2.68 13.17
C TRP A 237 -7.90 1.23 13.12
N LEU A 238 -8.09 0.64 11.94
CA LEU A 238 -8.53 -0.76 11.78
C LEU A 238 -7.41 -1.77 12.02
N TYR A 239 -6.16 -1.33 12.02
CA TYR A 239 -5.05 -2.27 12.11
C TYR A 239 -5.12 -2.97 13.47
N GLY A 240 -4.94 -4.29 13.46
CA GLY A 240 -5.05 -5.14 14.65
C GLY A 240 -6.48 -5.47 15.12
N HIS A 241 -7.54 -4.82 14.61
CA HIS A 241 -8.93 -5.12 15.01
C HIS A 241 -9.35 -6.55 14.66
N THR A 242 -8.88 -7.06 13.53
CA THR A 242 -9.13 -8.44 13.09
C THR A 242 -8.50 -9.48 14.01
N SER A 243 -7.42 -9.10 14.71
CA SER A 243 -6.76 -9.91 15.74
C SER A 243 -7.23 -9.53 17.16
N LEU A 244 -8.27 -8.71 17.27
CA LEU A 244 -8.85 -8.21 18.54
C LEU A 244 -7.82 -7.48 19.43
N ASN A 245 -6.80 -6.89 18.81
CA ASN A 245 -5.76 -6.12 19.47
C ASN A 245 -5.61 -4.76 18.79
N PRO A 246 -6.43 -3.75 19.15
CA PRO A 246 -6.38 -2.43 18.54
C PRO A 246 -5.01 -1.77 18.63
N ILE A 247 -4.66 -0.98 17.62
CA ILE A 247 -3.41 -0.22 17.61
C ILE A 247 -3.27 0.78 18.78
N PRO A 248 -2.02 1.16 19.12
CA PRO A 248 -1.75 2.31 19.96
C PRO A 248 -2.42 3.59 19.41
N GLY A 249 -3.06 4.36 20.29
CA GLY A 249 -3.72 5.61 19.90
C GLY A 249 -5.06 5.43 19.18
N PHE A 250 -5.62 4.21 19.13
CA PHE A 250 -6.88 3.86 18.46
C PHE A 250 -7.97 4.94 18.54
N THR A 251 -8.34 5.44 19.73
CA THR A 251 -9.41 6.44 19.87
C THR A 251 -9.12 7.74 19.13
N ARG A 252 -7.85 8.16 19.04
CA ARG A 252 -7.45 9.35 18.27
C ARG A 252 -7.62 9.09 16.77
N GLU A 253 -7.13 7.94 16.32
CA GLU A 253 -7.16 7.56 14.90
C GLU A 253 -8.59 7.34 14.39
N LEU A 254 -9.43 6.67 15.19
CA LEU A 254 -10.84 6.46 14.86
C LEU A 254 -11.61 7.78 14.73
N ARG A 255 -11.21 8.86 15.42
CA ARG A 255 -11.86 10.19 15.27
C ARG A 255 -11.58 10.87 13.94
N LEU A 256 -10.52 10.43 13.24
CA LEU A 256 -10.13 10.89 11.91
C LEU A 256 -10.61 9.92 10.81
N ALA A 257 -11.29 8.84 11.21
CA ALA A 257 -11.82 7.88 10.26
C ALA A 257 -12.91 8.51 9.37
N PRO A 258 -13.03 8.06 8.12
CA PRO A 258 -14.16 8.35 7.26
C PRO A 258 -15.53 8.11 7.92
N SER A 259 -16.49 8.96 7.57
CA SER A 259 -17.86 8.96 8.07
C SER A 259 -18.82 8.12 7.21
N MET A 260 -20.03 7.90 7.70
CA MET A 260 -21.10 7.28 6.90
C MET A 260 -21.41 8.05 5.60
N MET A 261 -21.23 9.37 5.60
CA MET A 261 -21.41 10.18 4.39
C MET A 261 -20.33 9.87 3.35
N ASP A 262 -19.08 9.71 3.80
CA ASP A 262 -17.97 9.33 2.93
C ASP A 262 -18.22 7.95 2.30
N TRP A 263 -18.74 7.00 3.10
CA TRP A 263 -19.16 5.69 2.59
C TRP A 263 -20.22 5.79 1.49
N GLU A 264 -21.29 6.57 1.69
CA GLU A 264 -22.35 6.74 0.68
C GLU A 264 -21.80 7.31 -0.63
N LEU A 265 -20.87 8.28 -0.54
CA LEU A 265 -20.20 8.89 -1.70
C LEU A 265 -19.24 7.94 -2.41
N GLU A 266 -18.57 7.05 -1.66
CA GLU A 266 -17.56 6.12 -2.16
C GLU A 266 -18.15 4.81 -2.67
N LEU A 267 -19.37 4.46 -2.27
CA LEU A 267 -20.08 3.26 -2.69
C LEU A 267 -20.09 3.03 -4.23
N PRO A 268 -20.32 4.03 -5.11
CA PRO A 268 -20.19 3.84 -6.56
C PRO A 268 -18.75 3.65 -7.05
N MET A 269 -17.75 4.11 -6.28
CA MET A 269 -16.33 4.08 -6.66
C MET A 269 -15.67 2.73 -6.37
N MET A 270 -16.21 1.96 -5.43
CA MET A 270 -15.65 0.67 -4.99
C MET A 270 -15.36 -0.29 -6.14
N SER A 271 -16.25 -0.37 -7.14
CA SER A 271 -16.06 -1.23 -8.33
C SER A 271 -14.78 -0.94 -9.11
N ARG A 272 -14.28 0.30 -9.05
CA ARG A 272 -13.03 0.72 -9.70
C ARG A 272 -11.82 0.60 -8.79
N MET A 273 -12.05 0.63 -7.47
CA MET A 273 -11.01 0.62 -6.44
C MET A 273 -11.38 -0.36 -5.32
N PRO A 274 -11.08 -1.65 -5.48
CA PRO A 274 -11.53 -2.68 -4.55
C PRO A 274 -10.99 -2.53 -3.12
N VAL A 275 -9.86 -1.83 -2.91
CA VAL A 275 -9.36 -1.46 -1.57
C VAL A 275 -10.39 -0.68 -0.73
N LEU A 276 -11.23 0.15 -1.37
CA LEU A 276 -12.29 0.88 -0.68
C LEU A 276 -13.37 -0.07 -0.15
N ALA A 277 -13.71 -1.11 -0.92
CA ALA A 277 -14.65 -2.13 -0.47
C ALA A 277 -14.09 -2.91 0.72
N CYS A 278 -12.81 -3.30 0.68
CA CYS A 278 -12.13 -3.96 1.80
C CYS A 278 -12.19 -3.11 3.07
N TYR A 279 -11.83 -1.83 2.96
CA TYR A 279 -11.90 -0.88 4.07
C TYR A 279 -13.32 -0.79 4.65
N TRP A 280 -14.33 -0.49 3.82
CA TRP A 280 -15.69 -0.25 4.30
C TRP A 280 -16.37 -1.50 4.87
N MET A 281 -16.09 -2.68 4.31
CA MET A 281 -16.55 -3.95 4.86
C MET A 281 -16.05 -4.16 6.29
N LEU A 282 -14.75 -3.97 6.52
CA LEU A 282 -14.13 -4.13 7.84
C LEU A 282 -14.57 -3.00 8.79
N ALA A 283 -14.56 -1.75 8.32
CA ALA A 283 -14.97 -0.57 9.08
C ALA A 283 -16.38 -0.73 9.64
N HIS A 284 -17.35 -1.07 8.80
CA HIS A 284 -18.73 -1.22 9.23
C HIS A 284 -18.94 -2.44 10.13
N LEU A 285 -18.22 -3.54 9.89
CA LEU A 285 -18.27 -4.68 10.80
C LEU A 285 -17.85 -4.27 12.21
N PHE A 286 -16.70 -3.62 12.37
CA PHE A 286 -16.19 -3.26 13.70
C PHE A 286 -16.89 -2.06 14.32
N LEU A 287 -17.47 -1.15 13.53
CA LEU A 287 -18.36 -0.08 14.03
C LEU A 287 -19.74 -0.58 14.46
N GLY A 288 -20.09 -1.85 14.18
CA GLY A 288 -21.41 -2.39 14.46
C GLY A 288 -22.52 -1.88 13.52
N ASN A 289 -22.16 -1.29 12.38
CA ASN A 289 -23.07 -0.83 11.34
C ASN A 289 -23.52 -2.02 10.47
N ALA A 290 -24.35 -2.90 11.03
CA ALA A 290 -24.67 -4.18 10.42
C ALA A 290 -25.34 -4.06 9.04
N GLN A 291 -26.15 -3.02 8.80
CA GLN A 291 -26.83 -2.82 7.53
C GLN A 291 -25.86 -2.33 6.44
N ALA A 292 -25.00 -1.38 6.78
CA ALA A 292 -23.96 -0.86 5.90
C ALA A 292 -22.90 -1.92 5.58
N ALA A 293 -22.51 -2.73 6.57
CA ALA A 293 -21.61 -3.87 6.38
C ALA A 293 -22.21 -4.88 5.39
N ARG A 294 -23.49 -5.25 5.59
CA ARG A 294 -24.21 -6.16 4.69
C ARG A 294 -24.30 -5.60 3.27
N LEU A 295 -24.75 -4.36 3.10
CA LEU A 295 -24.89 -3.74 1.79
C LEU A 295 -23.55 -3.64 1.06
N THR A 296 -22.48 -3.29 1.77
CA THR A 296 -21.13 -3.19 1.20
C THR A 296 -20.65 -4.57 0.75
N ALA A 297 -20.83 -5.61 1.57
CA ALA A 297 -20.44 -6.96 1.24
C ALA A 297 -21.27 -7.54 0.07
N GLU A 298 -22.58 -7.33 0.03
CA GLU A 298 -23.44 -7.75 -1.09
C GLU A 298 -23.00 -7.13 -2.43
N ARG A 299 -22.56 -5.86 -2.42
CA ARG A 299 -21.97 -5.22 -3.61
C ARG A 299 -20.60 -5.80 -3.94
N ALA A 300 -19.75 -6.00 -2.94
CA ALA A 300 -18.41 -6.53 -3.11
C ALA A 300 -18.39 -7.96 -3.69
N LEU A 301 -19.41 -8.78 -3.42
CA LEU A 301 -19.58 -10.09 -4.07
C LEU A 301 -19.71 -10.01 -5.59
N GLN A 302 -20.17 -8.88 -6.13
CA GLN A 302 -20.37 -8.67 -7.57
C GLN A 302 -19.17 -7.98 -8.24
N MET A 303 -18.15 -7.62 -7.46
CA MET A 303 -16.95 -6.93 -7.96
C MET A 303 -15.90 -7.91 -8.48
N GLY A 304 -14.93 -7.41 -9.24
CA GLY A 304 -13.72 -8.17 -9.56
C GLY A 304 -12.77 -8.27 -8.35
N GLY A 305 -11.94 -9.32 -8.33
CA GLY A 305 -11.00 -9.59 -7.24
C GLY A 305 -11.48 -10.72 -6.32
N GLU A 306 -10.84 -11.89 -6.43
CA GLU A 306 -11.17 -13.07 -5.61
C GLU A 306 -11.07 -12.79 -4.10
N LEU A 307 -10.11 -11.96 -3.65
CA LEU A 307 -9.97 -11.62 -2.24
C LEU A 307 -11.08 -10.73 -1.71
N VAL A 308 -11.55 -9.80 -2.54
CA VAL A 308 -12.64 -8.88 -2.19
C VAL A 308 -13.93 -9.66 -2.04
N GLN A 309 -14.19 -10.59 -2.98
CA GLN A 309 -15.32 -11.51 -2.91
C GLN A 309 -15.23 -12.45 -1.70
N ALA A 310 -14.05 -13.01 -1.42
CA ALA A 310 -13.84 -13.87 -0.25
C ALA A 310 -14.09 -13.10 1.06
N LEU A 311 -13.61 -11.85 1.15
CA LEU A 311 -13.87 -10.99 2.30
C LEU A 311 -15.36 -10.70 2.44
N ALA A 312 -16.04 -10.35 1.35
CA ALA A 312 -17.47 -10.13 1.36
C ALA A 312 -18.26 -11.34 1.85
N ALA A 313 -17.96 -12.54 1.33
CA ALA A 313 -18.58 -13.78 1.78
C ALA A 313 -18.34 -14.03 3.28
N LYS A 314 -17.11 -13.79 3.75
CA LYS A 314 -16.75 -13.92 5.16
C LYS A 314 -17.50 -12.93 6.04
N ILE A 315 -17.62 -11.67 5.64
CA ILE A 315 -18.37 -10.64 6.38
C ILE A 315 -19.85 -11.02 6.49
N LEU A 316 -20.47 -11.46 5.39
CA LEU A 316 -21.87 -11.92 5.43
C LEU A 316 -22.05 -13.12 6.35
N LEU A 317 -21.11 -14.09 6.33
CA LEU A 317 -21.13 -15.23 7.24
C LEU A 317 -20.97 -14.78 8.70
N ILE A 318 -20.10 -13.82 8.99
CA ILE A 318 -19.93 -13.26 10.34
C ILE A 318 -21.23 -12.60 10.82
N LEU A 319 -21.91 -11.83 9.95
CA LEU A 319 -23.16 -11.16 10.30
C LEU A 319 -24.33 -12.15 10.51
N GLU A 320 -24.31 -13.30 9.84
CA GLU A 320 -25.32 -14.36 10.01
C GLU A 320 -25.04 -15.23 11.25
N SER A 321 -23.80 -15.71 11.38
CA SER A 321 -23.36 -16.60 12.45
C SER A 321 -21.83 -16.47 12.65
N PRO A 322 -21.40 -15.65 13.62
CA PRO A 322 -19.98 -15.47 13.94
C PRO A 322 -19.28 -16.81 14.22
N GLU A 323 -19.94 -17.74 14.91
CA GLU A 323 -19.37 -19.02 15.30
C GLU A 323 -19.03 -19.89 14.08
N ARG A 324 -19.90 -19.91 13.07
CA ARG A 324 -19.65 -20.61 11.80
C ARG A 324 -18.53 -19.94 10.99
N ALA A 325 -18.33 -18.63 11.16
CA ALA A 325 -17.19 -17.91 10.59
C ALA A 325 -15.88 -18.11 11.37
N GLY A 326 -15.89 -18.89 12.47
CA GLY A 326 -14.73 -19.12 13.32
C GLY A 326 -14.41 -17.95 14.26
N ILE A 327 -15.36 -17.05 14.51
CA ILE A 327 -15.22 -15.90 15.42
C ILE A 327 -16.18 -16.06 16.61
N SER A 328 -15.71 -15.79 17.82
CA SER A 328 -16.58 -15.76 19.00
C SER A 328 -17.56 -14.59 18.90
N ALA A 329 -18.87 -14.85 18.93
CA ALA A 329 -19.88 -13.81 18.94
C ALA A 329 -19.77 -12.87 20.16
N ALA A 330 -19.31 -13.39 21.31
CA ALA A 330 -19.03 -12.56 22.48
C ALA A 330 -17.87 -11.61 22.21
N ALA A 331 -16.74 -12.14 21.73
CA ALA A 331 -15.56 -11.32 21.44
C ALA A 331 -15.82 -10.27 20.35
N LEU A 332 -16.62 -10.62 19.33
CA LEU A 332 -17.04 -9.68 18.29
C LEU A 332 -17.92 -8.55 18.85
N ARG A 333 -18.86 -8.86 19.75
CA ARG A 333 -19.67 -7.82 20.40
C ARG A 333 -18.81 -6.93 21.29
N ASP A 334 -17.90 -7.51 22.06
CA ASP A 334 -17.04 -6.75 22.97
C ASP A 334 -16.17 -5.73 22.21
N ILE A 335 -15.58 -6.13 21.07
CA ILE A 335 -14.80 -5.22 20.23
C ILE A 335 -15.67 -4.17 19.55
N GLN A 336 -16.89 -4.53 19.10
CA GLN A 336 -17.84 -3.59 18.52
C GLN A 336 -18.29 -2.54 19.54
N GLU A 337 -18.64 -2.96 20.76
CA GLU A 337 -19.03 -2.05 21.84
C GLU A 337 -17.89 -1.09 22.20
N THR A 338 -16.67 -1.61 22.33
CA THR A 338 -15.47 -0.80 22.58
C THR A 338 -15.23 0.23 21.46
N THR A 339 -15.41 -0.20 20.20
CA THR A 339 -15.26 0.65 19.03
C THR A 339 -16.32 1.74 19.00
N MET A 340 -17.59 1.38 19.23
CA MET A 340 -18.73 2.32 19.26
C MET A 340 -18.57 3.37 20.37
N MET A 341 -18.08 3.00 21.56
CA MET A 341 -17.81 3.97 22.63
C MET A 341 -16.74 5.00 22.26
N CYS A 342 -15.81 4.63 21.37
CA CYS A 342 -14.77 5.53 20.87
C CYS A 342 -15.19 6.33 19.63
N ALA A 343 -16.19 5.83 18.90
CA ALA A 343 -16.68 6.43 17.66
C ALA A 343 -17.46 7.73 17.90
N ARG A 344 -17.46 8.61 16.89
CA ARG A 344 -18.33 9.78 16.84
C ARG A 344 -19.69 9.42 16.22
N PRO A 345 -20.76 10.17 16.50
CA PRO A 345 -22.09 9.88 15.96
C PRO A 345 -22.13 9.75 14.43
N HIS A 346 -21.34 10.51 13.68
CA HIS A 346 -21.31 10.45 12.21
C HIS A 346 -20.65 9.20 11.63
N HIS A 347 -19.94 8.40 12.44
CA HIS A 347 -19.43 7.09 12.02
C HIS A 347 -20.52 6.01 12.11
N LEU A 348 -21.59 6.25 12.86
CA LEU A 348 -22.61 5.25 13.19
C LEU A 348 -23.89 5.48 12.38
N GLU A 349 -24.53 4.41 11.93
CA GLU A 349 -25.78 4.49 11.15
C GLU A 349 -26.85 5.37 11.81
N LYS A 350 -27.13 5.12 13.09
CA LYS A 350 -28.15 5.87 13.85
C LYS A 350 -27.79 7.36 13.98
N GLY A 351 -26.52 7.67 14.21
CA GLY A 351 -26.07 9.05 14.34
C GLY A 351 -26.03 9.80 13.01
N ALA A 352 -25.72 9.10 11.91
CA ALA A 352 -25.80 9.64 10.55
C ALA A 352 -27.24 9.94 10.14
N GLN A 353 -28.19 9.03 10.42
CA GLN A 353 -29.61 9.25 10.15
C GLN A 353 -30.15 10.48 10.90
N GLN A 354 -29.84 10.61 12.20
CA GLN A 354 -30.22 11.78 13.00
C GLN A 354 -29.61 13.08 12.46
N SER A 355 -28.33 13.05 12.06
CA SER A 355 -27.65 14.23 11.50
C SER A 355 -28.28 14.66 10.17
N ARG A 356 -28.71 13.70 9.34
CA ARG A 356 -29.41 13.96 8.07
C ARG A 356 -30.80 14.54 8.28
N GLU A 357 -31.56 14.02 9.24
CA GLU A 357 -32.87 14.57 9.61
C GLU A 357 -32.76 16.01 10.11
N LEU A 358 -31.75 16.31 10.93
CA LEU A 358 -31.46 17.68 11.38
C LEU A 358 -31.06 18.62 10.22
N LEU A 359 -30.24 18.14 9.28
CA LEU A 359 -29.83 18.92 8.12
C LEU A 359 -31.01 19.22 7.19
N LEU A 360 -31.86 18.22 6.92
CA LEU A 360 -33.08 18.39 6.13
C LEU A 360 -34.09 19.31 6.81
N ALA A 361 -34.26 19.21 8.14
CA ALA A 361 -35.09 20.13 8.91
C ALA A 361 -34.54 21.57 8.86
N SER A 362 -33.21 21.74 8.94
CA SER A 362 -32.57 23.06 8.81
C SER A 362 -32.75 23.66 7.42
N LEU A 363 -32.60 22.86 6.36
CA LEU A 363 -32.81 23.31 4.98
C LEU A 363 -34.29 23.64 4.71
N ALA A 364 -35.22 22.83 5.21
CA ALA A 364 -36.66 23.11 5.12
C ALA A 364 -37.08 24.35 5.92
N SER A 365 -36.37 24.67 7.00
CA SER A 365 -36.59 25.91 7.76
C SER A 365 -36.02 27.17 7.11
N LYS A 366 -35.11 27.02 6.12
CA LYS A 366 -34.47 28.14 5.40
C LYS A 366 -35.26 28.62 4.16
N ASP A 367 -36.41 28.02 3.86
CA ASP A 367 -37.34 28.51 2.82
C ASP A 367 -38.27 29.63 3.30
N SER A 368 -38.09 30.19 4.51
CA SER A 368 -38.94 31.28 4.99
C SER A 368 -38.32 32.68 5.05
N ASP A 369 -37.00 32.89 4.93
CA ASP A 369 -36.45 34.25 4.81
C ASP A 369 -34.98 34.27 4.33
N ALA A 370 -34.76 35.05 3.26
CA ALA A 370 -33.54 35.69 2.77
C ALA A 370 -32.13 35.11 3.08
N ASN A 371 -31.39 34.86 1.98
CA ASN A 371 -29.96 35.15 1.80
C ASN A 371 -29.05 35.00 3.04
N THR A 372 -28.51 33.81 3.23
CA THR A 372 -27.15 33.69 3.78
C THR A 372 -26.47 32.45 3.19
N ALA A 373 -25.37 32.72 2.50
CA ALA A 373 -24.50 31.75 1.86
C ALA A 373 -24.22 30.54 2.75
N LEU A 374 -24.70 29.37 2.34
CA LEU A 374 -24.09 28.10 2.73
C LEU A 374 -22.81 27.98 1.89
N CYS A 375 -21.69 28.37 2.50
CA CYS A 375 -20.36 28.16 1.93
C CYS A 375 -20.12 26.64 1.83
N PRO A 376 -19.77 26.08 0.65
CA PRO A 376 -19.44 24.66 0.48
C PRO A 376 -18.07 24.24 1.05
N ASP A 377 -17.46 25.01 1.94
CA ASP A 377 -16.07 24.80 2.38
C ASP A 377 -15.88 23.74 3.48
N PHE A 378 -16.90 22.94 3.79
CA PHE A 378 -16.77 21.90 4.82
C PHE A 378 -16.34 20.52 4.30
N LEU A 379 -15.99 20.38 3.01
CA LEU A 379 -15.67 19.07 2.43
C LEU A 379 -14.19 18.77 2.18
N TRP A 380 -13.27 19.72 2.29
CA TRP A 380 -11.84 19.41 2.10
C TRP A 380 -10.94 20.36 2.90
N LYS A 381 -10.58 19.95 4.12
CA LYS A 381 -9.34 20.31 4.87
C LYS A 381 -9.40 19.81 6.32
N ILE A 382 -9.04 18.53 6.53
CA ILE A 382 -8.15 18.06 7.62
C ILE A 382 -7.36 16.88 7.07
#